data_AF-A0A4Z0QS12-F1
#
_entry.id   AF-A0A4Z0QS12-F1
#
_cell.length_a   1.000
_cell.length_b   1.000
_cell.length_c   1.000
_cell.angle_alpha   90.00
_cell.angle_beta   90.00
_cell.angle_gamma   90.00
#
_symmetry.space_group_name_H-M   'P 1'
#
loop_
_entity.id
_entity.type
_entity.pdbx_description
1 polymer ?
#
loop_
_entity_poly.entity_id
_entity_poly.type
_entity_poly.pdbx_seq_one_letter_code
_entity_poly.pdbx_strand_id
1 'polypeptide(L)' 'MSISLELNNTEAVKQAVSAGLGVSIVSGFTVISNSGIVCIPIEGLGFYRMFNIIYHKNKIFSPATRSFSIFLKSKSF' A
#
# COMPACT_ATOMS: atom_id res chain seq x y z
N MET A 1 -11.83 2.24 -21.30
CA MET A 1 -11.97 2.26 -19.83
C MET A 1 -12.34 3.68 -19.45
N SER A 2 -13.51 3.91 -18.87
CA SER A 2 -13.95 5.24 -18.41
C SER A 2 -13.55 5.39 -16.94
N ILE A 3 -12.81 6.44 -16.59
CA ILE A 3 -12.50 6.77 -15.20
C ILE A 3 -13.60 7.73 -14.75
N SER A 4 -14.55 7.25 -13.95
CA SER A 4 -15.67 8.05 -13.46
C SER A 4 -15.28 9.02 -12.34
N LEU A 5 -14.16 8.77 -11.66
CA LEU A 5 -13.71 9.53 -10.50
C LEU A 5 -12.20 9.37 -10.29
N GLU A 6 -11.50 10.48 -10.11
CA GLU A 6 -10.08 10.52 -9.75
C GLU A 6 -9.93 11.15 -8.37
N LEU A 7 -9.28 10.44 -7.45
CA LEU A 7 -9.08 10.84 -6.06
C LEU A 7 -7.60 10.74 -5.72
N ASN A 8 -7.08 11.74 -5.00
CA ASN A 8 -5.65 11.91 -4.72
C ASN A 8 -5.14 11.16 -3.48
N ASN A 9 -5.98 10.39 -2.79
CA ASN A 9 -5.57 9.61 -1.61
C ASN A 9 -6.42 8.35 -1.42
N THR A 10 -5.85 7.35 -0.74
CA THR A 10 -6.49 6.05 -0.56
C THR A 10 -7.71 6.09 0.37
N GLU A 11 -7.74 6.97 1.36
CA GLU A 11 -8.91 7.09 2.25
C GLU A 11 -10.14 7.59 1.50
N ALA A 12 -10.00 8.59 0.65
CA ALA A 12 -11.08 9.09 -0.21
C ALA A 12 -11.62 7.99 -1.13
N VAL A 13 -10.73 7.18 -1.71
CA VAL A 13 -11.12 6.00 -2.50
C VAL A 13 -11.94 5.02 -1.66
N LYS A 14 -11.51 4.71 -0.44
CA LYS A 14 -12.24 3.80 0.46
C LYS A 14 -13.61 4.36 0.86
N GLN A 15 -13.71 5.67 1.12
CA GLN A 15 -14.99 6.32 1.41
C GLN A 15 -15.93 6.27 0.21
N ALA A 16 -15.43 6.55 -1.00
CA ALA A 16 -16.24 6.49 -2.22
C ALA A 16 -16.78 5.07 -2.48
N VAL A 17 -15.95 4.05 -2.30
CA VAL A 17 -16.37 2.64 -2.39
C VAL A 17 -17.40 2.30 -1.31
N SER A 18 -17.18 2.72 -0.07
CA SER A 18 -18.12 2.48 1.05
C SER A 18 -19.47 3.18 0.85
N ALA A 19 -19.47 4.32 0.15
CA ALA A 19 -20.66 5.07 -0.24
C ALA A 19 -21.38 4.49 -1.49
N GLY A 20 -20.88 3.39 -2.06
CA GLY A 20 -21.50 2.73 -3.21
C GLY A 20 -21.23 3.40 -4.56
N LEU A 21 -20.23 4.29 -4.65
CA LEU A 21 -19.89 4.99 -5.91
C LEU A 21 -19.19 4.08 -6.95
N GLY A 22 -18.79 2.87 -6.56
CA GLY A 22 -18.22 1.87 -7.47
C GLY A 22 -17.21 0.94 -6.80
N VAL A 23 -16.32 0.37 -7.62
CA VAL A 23 -15.22 -0.51 -7.20
C VAL A 23 -13.87 0.16 -7.49
N SER A 24 -12.82 -0.23 -6.75
CA SER A 24 -11.47 0.28 -6.95
C SER A 24 -10.41 -0.79 -6.69
N ILE A 25 -9.22 -0.58 -7.22
CA ILE A 25 -8.03 -1.41 -6.98
C ILE A 25 -7.08 -0.61 -6.11
N VAL A 26 -6.82 -1.09 -4.90
CA VAL A 26 -5.91 -0.46 -3.93
C VAL A 26 -4.94 -1.50 -3.37
N SER A 27 -3.92 -1.03 -2.65
CA SER A 27 -2.99 -1.92 -1.95
C SER A 27 -3.72 -2.68 -0.83
N GLY A 28 -3.53 -4.00 -0.73
CA GLY A 28 -4.13 -4.81 0.34
C GLY A 28 -3.80 -4.29 1.75
N PHE A 29 -2.65 -3.65 1.93
CA PHE A 29 -2.26 -3.02 3.20
C PHE A 29 -3.21 -1.92 3.69
N THR A 30 -4.01 -1.31 2.80
CA THR A 30 -4.83 -0.14 3.15
C THR A 30 -6.24 -0.52 3.61
N VAL A 31 -6.60 -1.80 3.54
CA VAL A 31 -7.96 -2.32 3.78
C VAL A 31 -8.04 -3.31 4.96
N ILE A 32 -6.94 -3.53 5.67
CA ILE A 32 -6.80 -4.54 6.76
C ILE A 32 -7.81 -4.33 7.90
N SER A 33 -8.34 -3.12 8.10
CA SER A 33 -9.21 -2.78 9.23
C SER A 33 -10.47 -1.99 8.85
N ASN A 34 -10.88 -1.98 7.58
CA ASN A 34 -12.04 -1.20 7.15
C ASN A 34 -13.33 -2.02 7.21
N SER A 35 -14.20 -1.72 8.19
CA SER A 35 -15.58 -2.19 8.19
C SER A 35 -16.35 -1.59 7.01
N GLY A 36 -17.11 -2.41 6.27
CA GLY A 36 -17.99 -1.95 5.19
C GLY A 36 -17.42 -2.03 3.77
N ILE A 37 -16.21 -2.56 3.59
CA ILE A 37 -15.62 -2.85 2.27
C ILE A 37 -15.28 -4.33 2.20
N VAL A 38 -15.65 -4.99 1.11
CA VAL A 38 -15.28 -6.38 0.83
C VAL A 38 -14.13 -6.41 -0.17
N CYS A 39 -13.08 -7.16 0.14
CA CYS A 39 -11.96 -7.39 -0.77
C CYS A 39 -12.24 -8.62 -1.63
N ILE A 40 -12.21 -8.45 -2.96
CA ILE A 40 -12.42 -9.52 -3.91
C ILE A 40 -11.05 -9.95 -4.46
N PRO A 41 -10.60 -11.19 -4.23
CA PRO A 41 -9.36 -11.67 -4.84
C PRO A 41 -9.55 -11.77 -6.36
N ILE A 42 -8.54 -11.36 -7.12
CA ILE A 42 -8.54 -11.47 -8.58
C ILE A 42 -7.63 -12.63 -8.97
N GLU A 43 -8.22 -13.71 -9.50
CA GLU A 43 -7.48 -14.88 -9.94
C GLU A 43 -6.53 -14.54 -11.10
N GLY A 44 -5.33 -15.13 -11.09
CA GLY A 44 -4.32 -14.91 -12.13
C GLY A 44 -3.61 -13.56 -12.09
N LEU A 45 -3.96 -12.66 -11.15
CA LEU A 45 -3.37 -11.33 -11.01
C LEU A 45 -2.62 -11.19 -9.67
N GLY A 46 -1.29 -11.30 -9.74
CA GLY A 46 -0.39 -11.02 -8.62
C GLY A 46 0.25 -9.64 -8.76
N PHE A 47 -0.31 -8.62 -8.13
CA PHE A 47 0.32 -7.30 -8.06
C PHE A 47 1.43 -7.31 -7.01
N TYR A 48 2.66 -7.60 -7.44
CA TYR A 48 3.83 -7.56 -6.56
C TYR A 48 4.44 -6.15 -6.54
N ARG A 49 4.59 -5.59 -5.35
CA ARG A 49 5.27 -4.31 -5.14
C ARG A 49 6.53 -4.55 -4.31
N MET A 50 7.68 -4.17 -4.85
CA MET A 50 8.93 -4.18 -4.08
C MET A 50 9.06 -2.89 -3.29
N PHE A 51 9.24 -3.00 -1.97
CA PHE A 51 9.66 -1.89 -1.12
C PHE A 51 11.18 -1.81 -1.09
N ASN A 52 11.72 -0.63 -1.35
CA ASN A 52 13.17 -0.39 -1.42
C ASN A 52 13.60 0.63 -0.36
N ILE A 53 14.75 0.38 0.26
CA ILE A 53 15.39 1.33 1.18
C ILE A 53 16.46 2.08 0.40
N ILE A 54 16.30 3.39 0.23
CA ILE A 54 17.19 4.24 -0.57
C ILE A 54 18.02 5.13 0.36
N TYR A 55 19.33 5.21 0.10
CA TYR A 55 20.26 6.07 0.83
C TYR A 55 21.47 6.41 -0.05
N HIS A 56 22.14 7.53 0.25
CA HIS A 56 23.38 7.90 -0.44
C HIS A 56 24.48 6.87 -0.18
N LYS A 57 25.31 6.60 -1.20
CA LYS A 57 26.44 5.64 -1.13
C LYS A 57 27.36 5.88 0.07
N ASN A 58 27.58 7.14 0.44
CA ASN A 58 28.48 7.52 1.53
C ASN A 58 27.72 7.88 2.83
N LYS A 59 26.45 7.51 2.96
CA LYS A 59 25.66 7.77 4.18
C LYS A 59 26.18 6.89 5.32
N ILE A 60 26.71 7.53 6.36
CA ILE A 60 27.03 6.84 7.61
C ILE A 60 25.71 6.64 8.37
N PHE A 61 25.43 5.38 8.74
CA PHE A 61 24.28 5.06 9.56
C PHE A 61 24.61 5.21 11.05
N SER A 62 23.76 5.96 11.76
CA SER A 62 23.76 5.92 13.21
C SER A 62 23.37 4.51 13.69
N PRO A 63 23.66 4.14 14.95
CA PRO A 63 23.19 2.89 15.52
C PRO A 63 21.67 2.69 15.34
N ALA A 64 20.88 3.75 15.56
CA ALA A 64 19.43 3.71 15.36
C ALA A 64 19.03 3.43 13.90
N THR A 65 19.65 4.12 12.93
CA THR A 65 19.35 3.89 11.50
C THR A 65 19.74 2.48 11.06
N ARG A 66 20.85 1.95 11.56
CA ARG A 66 21.29 0.58 11.26
C ARG A 66 20.30 -0.44 11.81
N SER A 67 19.89 -0.28 13.08
CA SER A 67 18.88 -1.14 13.70
C SER A 67 17.55 -1.08 12.95
N PHE A 68 17.11 0.11 12.54
CA PHE A 68 15.89 0.26 11.76
C PHE A 68 15.99 -0.37 10.36
N SER A 69 17.13 -0.23 9.67
CA SER A 69 17.34 -0.89 8.37
C SER A 69 17.30 -2.41 8.48
N ILE A 70 17.89 -2.97 9.55
CA ILE A 70 17.84 -4.41 9.84
C ILE A 70 16.39 -4.83 10.11
N PHE A 71 15.67 -4.08 10.96
CA PHE A 71 14.26 -4.34 11.26
C PHE A 71 13.41 -4.36 9.98
N LEU A 72 13.55 -3.36 9.11
CA LEU A 72 12.80 -3.28 7.85
C LEU A 72 13.10 -4.45 6.90
N LYS A 73 14.35 -4.96 6.88
CA LYS A 73 14.73 -6.12 6.05
C LYS A 73 14.32 -7.46 6.64
N SER A 74 14.15 -7.53 7.96
CA SER A 74 13.77 -8.77 8.65
C SER A 74 12.30 -9.15 8.42
N LYS A 75 11.45 -8.18 8.06
CA LYS A 75 10.07 -8.42 7.66
C LYS A 75 10.00 -8.49 6.14
N SER A 76 9.75 -9.68 5.60
CA SER A 76 9.19 -9.81 4.26
C SER A 76 7.75 -9.31 4.30
N PHE A 77 7.46 -8.28 3.50
CA PHE A 77 6.12 -7.78 3.23
C PHE A 77 5.47 -8.55 2.07
#